data_AF-Q3J103-F1
#
_entry.id   AF-Q3J103-F1
#
_cell.length_a   1.000
_cell.length_b   1.000
_cell.length_c   1.000
_cell.angle_alpha   90.00
_cell.angle_beta   90.00
_cell.angle_gamma   90.00
#
_symmetry.space_group_name_H-M   'P 1'
#
loop_
_entity.id
_entity.type
_entity.pdbx_description
1 polymer ?
#
loop_
_entity_poly.entity_id
_entity_poly.type
_entity_poly.pdbx_seq_one_letter_code
_entity_poly.pdbx_strand_id
1 'polypeptide(L)'
;MSNGGPWGGGGGDRGDRDGRDGRGGRRPGGGEGSQMPEIDEIVKKGQEQLRVLMGGRSRPNGGRGGGGGNGGNPIGPLFTRQGLALGALAAVGVWAFMSFYTVRPEERSVELFLGEFSAIGNPGLNFAPWPFVTAEVVQVTGERTTDIGTGRGGDTDSGLMLTRDQNIVDIEFQVVWNISDPAQFLFNLADPADTIRAVSESAMRDIIARSELSPILNRDRGIIASDLLAAVQTTLDSYQAGINVVRVNFDKADPPQEVIDSFREVQAAQQERDRLEKEADAYANRVTAAARGEAARLTEQAEGYRAEVVNNAEGEASRFNSVYEEYVKAPDVTRRRMYLETMEKVLGSMDKVILDGVQGEGGSGVVPYLPLNELGRNTGGARAGSTATGEAN
;
A
#
# COMPACT_ATOMS: atom_id res chain seq x y z
N MET A 1 39.76 -12.67 -28.05
CA MET A 1 38.76 -13.76 -28.02
C MET A 1 37.89 -13.47 -26.81
N SER A 2 36.98 -12.49 -26.84
CA SER A 2 35.79 -12.31 -27.70
C SER A 2 34.71 -13.36 -27.41
N ASN A 3 33.68 -12.97 -26.66
CA ASN A 3 32.27 -13.34 -26.86
C ASN A 3 31.40 -12.47 -25.90
N GLY A 4 30.32 -11.78 -26.25
CA GLY A 4 29.59 -11.63 -27.52
C GLY A 4 28.06 -11.57 -27.27
N GLY A 5 27.47 -10.37 -27.31
CA GLY A 5 26.05 -10.04 -27.64
C GLY A 5 24.89 -10.59 -26.76
N PRO A 6 23.62 -10.14 -26.93
CA PRO A 6 23.08 -9.44 -28.11
C PRO A 6 22.01 -8.31 -27.89
N TRP A 7 22.07 -7.22 -28.69
CA TRP A 7 21.07 -6.12 -28.92
C TRP A 7 20.73 -5.20 -27.71
N GLY A 8 20.91 -3.87 -27.69
CA GLY A 8 20.70 -2.77 -28.68
C GLY A 8 19.50 -1.93 -28.20
N GLY A 9 19.42 -0.59 -28.13
CA GLY A 9 20.29 0.56 -28.38
C GLY A 9 19.52 1.87 -28.05
N GLY A 10 20.22 3.03 -28.05
CA GLY A 10 19.69 4.42 -28.02
C GLY A 10 19.41 4.99 -26.63
N GLY A 11 20.01 6.06 -26.10
CA GLY A 11 20.65 7.25 -26.69
C GLY A 11 19.62 8.38 -26.75
N GLY A 12 19.77 9.54 -26.11
CA GLY A 12 20.82 10.10 -25.27
C GLY A 12 20.35 11.47 -24.76
N ASP A 13 20.92 11.88 -23.65
CA ASP A 13 20.50 12.98 -22.77
C ASP A 13 21.06 14.35 -23.16
N ARG A 14 20.64 15.33 -22.36
CA ARG A 14 20.85 16.79 -22.39
C ARG A 14 22.28 17.22 -22.06
N GLY A 15 22.50 18.52 -22.28
CA GLY A 15 23.54 19.34 -21.66
C GLY A 15 24.52 19.88 -22.69
N ASP A 16 25.07 21.09 -22.62
CA ASP A 16 24.90 22.19 -21.68
C ASP A 16 25.49 23.44 -22.36
N ARG A 17 25.25 24.60 -21.75
CA ARG A 17 25.75 25.91 -22.20
C ARG A 17 27.25 26.04 -21.94
N ASP A 18 27.97 26.71 -22.84
CA ASP A 18 28.74 27.93 -22.54
C ASP A 18 29.54 28.42 -23.75
N GLY A 19 29.89 29.71 -23.77
CA GLY A 19 31.09 30.18 -24.47
C GLY A 19 30.93 31.20 -25.60
N ARG A 20 30.97 32.47 -25.18
CA ARG A 20 31.46 33.70 -25.82
C ARG A 20 32.30 33.65 -27.13
N ASP A 21 32.19 34.80 -27.82
CA ASP A 21 33.19 35.53 -28.63
C ASP A 21 33.33 35.26 -30.15
N GLY A 22 32.92 36.28 -30.94
CA GLY A 22 33.91 37.04 -31.71
C GLY A 22 34.09 36.74 -33.22
N ARG A 23 33.80 37.78 -34.02
CA ARG A 23 34.35 38.13 -35.36
C ARG A 23 33.88 37.34 -36.60
N GLY A 24 33.11 38.06 -37.42
CA GLY A 24 33.61 38.55 -38.71
C GLY A 24 33.60 37.63 -39.94
N GLY A 25 32.59 37.84 -40.80
CA GLY A 25 32.75 38.01 -42.25
C GLY A 25 32.66 36.76 -43.16
N ARG A 26 31.65 36.73 -44.04
CA ARG A 26 31.77 36.93 -45.51
C ARG A 26 30.50 36.46 -46.26
N ARG A 27 30.12 37.29 -47.23
CA ARG A 27 29.16 37.10 -48.36
C ARG A 27 29.48 35.85 -49.21
N PRO A 28 28.53 35.28 -49.99
CA PRO A 28 27.92 35.88 -51.21
C PRO A 28 26.37 35.74 -51.26
N GLY A 29 25.59 36.69 -51.78
CA GLY A 29 25.36 36.97 -53.22
C GLY A 29 24.35 35.96 -53.80
N GLY A 30 23.18 36.28 -54.37
CA GLY A 30 22.51 37.53 -54.73
C GLY A 30 21.06 37.24 -55.22
N GLY A 31 20.40 38.25 -55.80
CA GLY A 31 19.07 38.16 -56.44
C GLY A 31 17.98 38.83 -55.60
N GLU A 32 17.65 40.12 -55.75
CA GLU A 32 16.86 40.71 -56.85
C GLU A 32 15.45 40.07 -56.88
N GLY A 33 14.34 40.73 -56.64
CA GLY A 33 13.93 42.09 -56.35
C GLY A 33 12.39 42.06 -56.37
N SER A 34 11.72 42.98 -55.68
CA SER A 34 10.45 43.60 -56.09
C SER A 34 9.81 44.34 -54.92
N GLN A 35 9.59 45.62 -55.15
CA GLN A 35 8.91 46.59 -54.31
C GLN A 35 7.40 46.27 -54.23
N MET A 36 6.80 46.45 -53.05
CA MET A 36 5.42 46.90 -52.95
C MET A 36 5.30 47.98 -51.84
N PRO A 37 4.91 49.21 -52.20
CA PRO A 37 4.70 50.32 -51.27
C PRO A 37 3.24 50.35 -50.80
N GLU A 38 2.90 49.66 -49.71
CA GLU A 38 1.50 49.63 -49.24
C GLU A 38 1.30 49.93 -47.75
N ILE A 39 2.37 50.11 -46.96
CA ILE A 39 2.23 50.34 -45.51
C ILE A 39 2.23 51.84 -45.16
N ASP A 40 3.00 52.66 -45.89
CA ASP A 40 3.07 54.11 -45.63
C ASP A 40 1.80 54.88 -46.03
N GLU A 41 1.03 54.40 -47.02
CA GLU A 41 -0.24 55.03 -47.40
C GLU A 41 -1.39 54.73 -46.42
N ILE A 42 -1.36 53.57 -45.76
CA ILE A 42 -2.38 53.17 -44.78
C ILE A 42 -2.22 53.97 -43.48
N VAL A 43 -0.98 54.23 -43.07
CA VAL A 43 -0.65 55.02 -41.88
C VAL A 43 -0.98 56.50 -42.06
N LYS A 44 -0.81 57.04 -43.28
CA LYS A 44 -1.20 58.43 -43.59
C LYS A 44 -2.71 58.63 -43.64
N LYS A 45 -3.47 57.67 -44.19
CA LYS A 45 -4.95 57.74 -44.24
C LYS A 45 -5.60 57.65 -42.84
N GLY A 46 -5.00 56.93 -41.90
CA GLY A 46 -5.47 56.87 -40.50
C GLY A 46 -5.29 58.19 -39.73
N GLN A 47 -4.22 58.92 -40.01
CA GLN A 47 -3.93 60.21 -39.37
C GLN A 47 -4.76 61.37 -39.98
N GLU A 48 -5.20 61.23 -41.23
CA GLU A 48 -6.06 62.21 -41.90
C GLU A 48 -7.54 62.09 -41.51
N GLN A 49 -8.05 60.90 -41.20
CA GLN A 49 -9.44 60.73 -40.71
C GLN A 49 -9.63 61.21 -39.26
N LEU A 50 -8.61 61.05 -38.39
CA LEU A 50 -8.62 61.58 -37.02
C LEU A 50 -8.58 63.12 -36.97
N ARG A 51 -7.97 63.75 -37.98
CA ARG A 51 -7.90 65.22 -38.10
C ARG A 51 -9.17 65.85 -38.71
N VAL A 52 -9.99 65.07 -39.41
CA VAL A 52 -11.27 65.54 -39.97
C VAL A 52 -12.42 65.38 -38.97
N LEU A 53 -12.31 64.45 -38.01
CA LEU A 53 -13.27 64.32 -36.90
C LEU A 53 -12.99 65.30 -35.74
N MET A 54 -11.73 65.74 -35.60
CA MET A 54 -11.28 66.67 -34.57
C MET A 54 -11.05 68.06 -35.17
N GLY A 55 -12.16 68.82 -35.25
CA GLY A 55 -12.30 70.23 -35.59
C GLY A 55 -11.06 71.05 -36.01
N GLY A 56 -11.10 71.55 -37.25
CA GLY A 56 -10.11 72.51 -37.75
C GLY A 56 -10.56 73.25 -39.01
N ARG A 57 -11.66 74.01 -38.92
CA ARG A 57 -11.97 75.04 -39.94
C ARG A 57 -11.27 76.34 -39.56
N SER A 58 -10.22 76.72 -40.29
CA SER A 58 -9.99 78.09 -40.76
C SER A 58 -8.75 78.22 -41.66
N ARG A 59 -8.95 78.96 -42.75
CA ARG A 59 -7.93 79.59 -43.61
C ARG A 59 -7.38 80.86 -42.93
N PRO A 60 -6.22 81.38 -43.37
CA PRO A 60 -6.17 82.75 -43.90
C PRO A 60 -5.31 82.81 -45.19
N ASN A 61 -5.38 83.80 -46.09
CA ASN A 61 -5.61 85.24 -45.94
C ASN A 61 -6.07 85.84 -47.29
N GLY A 62 -6.97 86.85 -47.23
CA GLY A 62 -7.26 87.77 -48.33
C GLY A 62 -8.69 88.33 -48.35
N GLY A 63 -9.01 89.32 -47.51
CA GLY A 63 -10.07 90.29 -47.81
C GLY A 63 -11.19 90.50 -46.79
N ARG A 64 -11.06 91.58 -46.00
CA ARG A 64 -12.06 92.63 -45.69
C ARG A 64 -13.41 92.22 -45.08
N GLY A 65 -13.67 92.74 -43.87
CA GLY A 65 -15.03 92.99 -43.37
C GLY A 65 -15.19 92.65 -41.90
N GLY A 66 -15.49 93.65 -41.08
CA GLY A 66 -15.53 93.57 -39.62
C GLY A 66 -16.79 92.91 -39.06
N GLY A 67 -16.77 92.69 -37.76
CA GLY A 67 -17.90 92.18 -36.99
C GLY A 67 -17.40 91.39 -35.78
N GLY A 68 -17.50 91.99 -34.59
CA GLY A 68 -17.00 91.42 -33.35
C GLY A 68 -17.62 90.07 -32.99
N GLY A 69 -16.87 89.29 -32.21
CA GLY A 69 -17.35 88.02 -31.67
C GLY A 69 -16.25 87.17 -31.07
N ASN A 70 -16.00 87.40 -29.77
CA ASN A 70 -15.56 86.45 -28.75
C ASN A 70 -14.67 85.26 -29.18
N GLY A 71 -13.41 85.29 -28.74
CA GLY A 71 -12.44 84.20 -28.94
C GLY A 71 -12.88 82.87 -28.30
N GLY A 72 -13.03 81.85 -29.15
CA GLY A 72 -13.22 80.47 -28.75
C GLY A 72 -11.93 79.67 -28.91
N ASN A 73 -11.36 79.26 -27.79
CA ASN A 73 -10.22 78.34 -27.68
C ASN A 73 -10.49 77.01 -28.43
N PRO A 74 -9.49 76.36 -29.04
CA PRO A 74 -9.65 75.07 -29.74
C PRO A 74 -9.84 73.85 -28.80
N ILE A 75 -10.21 74.08 -27.54
CA ILE A 75 -10.60 73.08 -26.55
C ILE A 75 -12.12 73.20 -26.36
N GLY A 76 -12.89 72.75 -27.35
CA GLY A 76 -14.34 72.59 -27.21
C GLY A 76 -14.68 71.14 -26.86
N PRO A 77 -15.67 70.86 -26.00
CA PRO A 77 -15.76 71.35 -24.65
C PRO A 77 -15.86 70.14 -23.70
N LEU A 78 -14.72 69.68 -23.19
CA LEU A 78 -14.70 68.75 -22.05
C LEU A 78 -15.37 69.35 -20.80
N PHE A 79 -15.66 70.65 -20.81
CA PHE A 79 -16.30 71.42 -19.72
C PHE A 79 -17.72 71.92 -20.01
N THR A 80 -18.36 71.56 -21.13
CA THR A 80 -19.83 71.74 -21.24
C THR A 80 -20.47 70.77 -20.26
N ARG A 81 -21.55 71.16 -19.56
CA ARG A 81 -22.27 70.27 -18.62
C ARG A 81 -22.56 68.88 -19.20
N GLN A 82 -22.79 68.79 -20.51
CA GLN A 82 -23.00 67.54 -21.25
C GLN A 82 -21.70 66.73 -21.51
N GLY A 83 -20.58 67.38 -21.79
CA GLY A 83 -19.27 66.73 -21.98
C GLY A 83 -18.69 66.20 -20.66
N LEU A 84 -18.85 66.95 -19.57
CA LEU A 84 -18.54 66.47 -18.22
C LEU A 84 -19.45 65.30 -17.82
N ALA A 85 -20.75 65.35 -18.15
CA ALA A 85 -21.66 64.25 -17.88
C ALA A 85 -21.30 62.98 -18.65
N LEU A 86 -20.99 63.08 -19.95
CA LEU A 86 -20.53 61.95 -20.77
C LEU A 86 -19.18 61.40 -20.29
N GLY A 87 -18.24 62.27 -19.92
CA GLY A 87 -16.95 61.86 -19.37
C GLY A 87 -17.08 61.16 -18.01
N ALA A 88 -17.94 61.66 -17.13
CA ALA A 88 -18.24 61.02 -15.84
C ALA A 88 -18.91 59.66 -16.04
N LEU A 89 -19.84 59.55 -17.00
CA LEU A 89 -20.52 58.28 -17.30
C LEU A 89 -19.55 57.25 -17.89
N ALA A 90 -18.64 57.66 -18.78
CA ALA A 90 -17.56 56.81 -19.27
C ALA A 90 -16.60 56.38 -18.16
N ALA A 91 -16.25 57.28 -17.23
CA ALA A 91 -15.40 56.97 -16.08
C ALA A 91 -16.09 55.97 -15.13
N VAL A 92 -17.39 56.14 -14.85
CA VAL A 92 -18.18 55.19 -14.05
C VAL A 92 -18.30 53.83 -14.77
N GLY A 93 -18.43 53.82 -16.10
CA GLY A 93 -18.45 52.59 -16.89
C GLY A 93 -17.13 51.81 -16.82
N VAL A 94 -15.99 52.51 -16.97
CA VAL A 94 -14.65 51.90 -16.81
C VAL A 94 -14.43 51.44 -15.37
N TRP A 95 -14.86 52.22 -14.39
CA TRP A 95 -14.79 51.85 -12.97
C TRP A 95 -15.61 50.60 -12.66
N ALA A 96 -16.86 50.54 -13.14
CA ALA A 96 -17.72 49.37 -12.96
C ALA A 96 -17.15 48.14 -13.66
N PHE A 97 -16.57 48.30 -14.87
CA PHE A 97 -15.90 47.20 -15.57
C PHE A 97 -14.67 46.67 -14.80
N MET A 98 -13.85 47.57 -14.25
CA MET A 98 -12.69 47.20 -13.41
C MET A 98 -13.08 46.60 -12.06
N SER A 99 -14.31 46.81 -11.61
CA SER A 99 -14.84 46.32 -10.34
C SER A 99 -15.33 44.87 -10.40
N PHE A 100 -15.47 44.29 -11.59
CA PHE A 100 -15.79 42.87 -11.73
C PHE A 100 -14.55 42.00 -11.58
N TYR A 101 -14.69 40.90 -10.85
CA TYR A 101 -13.66 39.90 -10.68
C TYR A 101 -14.26 38.50 -10.78
N THR A 102 -13.44 37.51 -11.11
CA THR A 102 -13.90 36.12 -11.24
C THR A 102 -13.26 35.25 -10.17
N VAL A 103 -14.06 34.35 -9.61
CA VAL A 103 -13.66 33.39 -8.57
C VAL A 103 -13.80 31.99 -9.13
N ARG A 104 -12.76 31.16 -8.97
CA ARG A 104 -12.75 29.77 -9.47
C ARG A 104 -13.65 28.87 -8.62
N PRO A 105 -14.12 27.73 -9.13
CA PRO A 105 -14.90 26.75 -8.36
C PRO A 105 -14.23 26.25 -7.07
N GLU A 106 -12.89 26.21 -7.03
CA GLU A 106 -12.10 25.76 -5.88
C GLU A 106 -11.82 26.89 -4.86
N GLU A 107 -12.23 28.11 -5.18
CA GLU A 107 -11.97 29.33 -4.42
C GLU A 107 -13.28 29.93 -3.89
N ARG A 108 -13.18 30.64 -2.78
CA ARG A 108 -14.25 31.55 -2.32
C ARG A 108 -13.66 32.92 -2.09
N SER A 109 -14.45 33.95 -2.39
CA SER A 109 -14.09 35.32 -2.05
C SER A 109 -14.70 35.71 -0.71
N VAL A 110 -13.92 36.39 0.10
CA VAL A 110 -14.39 37.09 1.29
C VAL A 110 -14.40 38.58 0.95
N GLU A 111 -15.59 39.17 0.94
CA GLU A 111 -15.80 40.57 0.59
C GLU A 111 -15.82 41.41 1.86
N LEU A 112 -14.92 42.39 1.92
CA LEU A 112 -14.82 43.34 3.02
C LEU A 112 -15.35 44.70 2.57
N PHE A 113 -16.29 45.28 3.32
CA PHE A 113 -16.77 46.64 3.13
C PHE A 113 -16.06 47.57 4.11
N LEU A 114 -15.22 48.49 3.61
CA LEU A 114 -14.35 49.36 4.41
C LEU A 114 -13.55 48.61 5.51
N GLY A 115 -13.16 47.36 5.25
CA GLY A 115 -12.40 46.52 6.16
C GLY A 115 -13.23 45.69 7.16
N GLU A 116 -14.56 45.82 7.15
CA GLU A 116 -15.46 44.95 7.91
C GLU A 116 -15.97 43.80 7.03
N PHE A 117 -16.07 42.60 7.59
CA PHE A 117 -16.61 41.43 6.89
C PHE A 117 -18.06 41.67 6.46
N SER A 118 -18.34 41.58 5.16
CA SER A 118 -19.68 41.80 4.61
C SER A 118 -20.34 40.51 4.14
N ALA A 119 -19.68 39.76 3.25
CA ALA A 119 -20.26 38.58 2.64
C ALA A 119 -19.20 37.60 2.11
N ILE A 120 -19.61 36.34 1.95
CA ILE A 120 -18.84 35.31 1.25
C ILE A 120 -19.39 35.22 -0.17
N GLY A 121 -18.54 35.50 -1.17
CA GLY A 121 -18.87 35.38 -2.58
C GLY A 121 -18.83 33.93 -3.05
N ASN A 122 -19.79 33.59 -3.89
CA ASN A 122 -19.86 32.27 -4.52
C ASN A 122 -18.94 32.20 -5.74
N PRO A 123 -18.55 31.00 -6.20
CA PRO A 123 -17.78 30.84 -7.43
C PRO A 123 -18.50 31.45 -8.64
N GLY A 124 -17.77 32.17 -9.49
CA GLY A 124 -18.32 32.87 -10.65
C GLY A 124 -17.89 34.34 -10.75
N LEU A 125 -18.70 35.14 -11.44
CA LEU A 125 -18.47 36.57 -11.61
C LEU A 125 -19.02 37.33 -10.40
N ASN A 126 -18.15 38.02 -9.68
CA ASN A 126 -18.49 38.83 -8.51
C ASN A 126 -18.14 40.31 -8.76
N PHE A 127 -18.72 41.20 -7.97
CA PHE A 127 -18.61 42.65 -8.14
C PHE A 127 -18.16 43.30 -6.83
N ALA A 128 -16.91 43.76 -6.79
CA ALA A 128 -16.30 44.45 -5.65
C ALA A 128 -15.90 45.87 -6.05
N PRO A 129 -16.71 46.90 -5.73
CA PRO A 129 -16.42 48.28 -6.08
C PRO A 129 -15.30 48.87 -5.22
N TRP A 130 -14.09 48.88 -5.75
CA TRP A 130 -12.95 49.59 -5.17
C TRP A 130 -13.21 51.10 -5.18
N PRO A 131 -12.96 51.88 -4.10
CA PRO A 131 -12.20 51.55 -2.91
C PRO A 131 -13.03 51.10 -1.70
N PHE A 132 -14.35 50.95 -1.85
CA PHE A 132 -15.25 50.67 -0.73
C PHE A 132 -15.31 49.18 -0.38
N VAL A 133 -15.19 48.31 -1.38
CA VAL A 133 -15.18 46.86 -1.20
C VAL A 133 -13.86 46.28 -1.69
N THR A 134 -13.20 45.50 -0.85
CA THR A 134 -12.04 44.68 -1.21
C THR A 134 -12.43 43.21 -1.17
N ALA A 135 -11.97 42.41 -2.13
CA ALA A 135 -12.21 40.97 -2.17
C ALA A 135 -10.91 40.22 -1.94
N GLU A 136 -10.91 39.30 -0.98
CA GLU A 136 -9.81 38.37 -0.72
C GLU A 136 -10.22 36.97 -1.18
N VAL A 137 -9.46 36.37 -2.09
CA VAL A 137 -9.79 35.07 -2.68
C VAL A 137 -8.93 33.99 -2.05
N VAL A 138 -9.58 33.01 -1.42
CA VAL A 138 -8.91 31.90 -0.75
C VAL A 138 -9.35 30.58 -1.35
N GLN A 139 -8.40 29.66 -1.56
CA GLN A 139 -8.68 28.29 -1.98
C GLN A 139 -9.23 27.47 -0.82
N VAL A 140 -10.47 27.02 -0.95
CA VAL A 140 -11.23 26.35 0.12
C VAL A 140 -11.23 24.83 -0.06
N THR A 141 -11.33 24.37 -1.32
CA THR A 141 -11.47 22.95 -1.66
C THR A 141 -10.14 22.19 -1.69
N GLY A 142 -9.01 22.89 -1.78
CA GLY A 142 -7.69 22.24 -1.82
C GLY A 142 -7.31 21.63 -0.47
N GLU A 143 -6.93 20.34 -0.47
CA GLU A 143 -6.27 19.71 0.68
C GLU A 143 -4.89 20.35 0.88
N ARG A 144 -4.66 20.85 2.09
CA ARG A 144 -3.36 21.35 2.53
C ARG A 144 -2.78 20.38 3.56
N THR A 145 -1.46 20.27 3.55
CA THR A 145 -0.72 19.41 4.46
C THR A 145 0.15 20.25 5.37
N THR A 146 0.18 19.89 6.64
CA THR A 146 1.13 20.43 7.61
C THR A 146 1.92 19.26 8.17
N ASP A 147 3.22 19.21 7.86
CA ASP A 147 4.14 18.20 8.38
C ASP A 147 4.68 18.67 9.75
N ILE A 148 4.70 17.79 10.75
CA ILE A 148 5.21 18.05 12.10
C ILE A 148 6.23 16.97 12.48
N GLY A 149 7.30 17.36 13.17
CA GLY A 149 8.34 16.45 13.66
C GLY A 149 9.41 16.09 12.63
N THR A 150 9.39 16.70 11.45
CA THR A 150 10.36 16.39 10.37
C THR A 150 11.71 17.09 10.53
N GLY A 151 11.91 17.87 11.60
CA GLY A 151 13.10 18.70 11.83
C GLY A 151 13.26 19.87 10.84
N ARG A 152 12.35 20.02 9.87
CA ARG A 152 12.37 21.11 8.87
C ARG A 152 11.95 22.46 9.47
N GLY A 153 11.24 22.47 10.60
CA GLY A 153 10.84 23.68 11.32
C GLY A 153 11.92 24.31 12.21
N GLY A 154 13.12 23.72 12.30
CA GLY A 154 14.21 24.15 13.18
C GLY A 154 14.37 23.28 14.44
N ASP A 155 15.27 23.66 15.35
CA ASP A 155 15.63 22.89 16.56
C ASP A 155 14.42 22.57 17.48
N THR A 156 13.37 23.39 17.42
CA THR A 156 12.15 23.20 18.23
C THR A 156 11.20 22.14 17.63
N ASP A 157 11.32 21.81 16.34
CA ASP A 157 10.48 20.83 15.61
C ASP A 157 11.12 19.44 15.63
N SER A 158 11.67 19.04 16.77
CA SER A 158 12.46 17.79 16.88
C SER A 158 11.61 16.52 16.90
N GLY A 159 10.26 16.59 16.89
CA GLY A 159 9.38 15.41 16.91
C GLY A 159 9.49 14.54 18.17
N LEU A 160 10.41 14.86 19.08
CA LEU A 160 10.73 14.10 20.28
C LEU A 160 9.65 14.31 21.35
N MET A 161 9.07 13.20 21.81
CA MET A 161 8.04 13.18 22.83
C MET A 161 8.35 12.12 23.89
N LEU A 162 7.86 12.34 25.11
CA LEU A 162 8.00 11.41 26.23
C LEU A 162 6.68 10.66 26.43
N THR A 163 6.74 9.32 26.42
CA THR A 163 5.59 8.44 26.68
C THR A 163 5.32 8.29 28.18
N ARG A 164 4.18 7.68 28.55
CA ARG A 164 3.83 7.38 29.95
C ARG A 164 4.89 6.56 30.67
N ASP A 165 5.49 5.60 29.97
CA ASP A 165 6.50 4.67 30.46
C ASP A 165 7.93 5.24 30.39
N GLN A 166 8.05 6.57 30.31
CA GLN A 166 9.32 7.32 30.35
C GLN A 166 10.26 7.03 29.17
N ASN A 167 9.72 6.57 28.05
CA ASN A 167 10.49 6.37 26.83
C ASN A 167 10.41 7.62 25.94
N ILE A 168 11.54 7.97 25.33
CA ILE A 168 11.58 9.02 24.32
C ILE A 168 11.25 8.37 22.97
N VAL A 169 10.39 9.01 22.20
CA VAL A 169 10.00 8.58 20.85
C VAL A 169 10.07 9.77 19.91
N ASP A 170 10.63 9.53 18.73
CA ASP A 170 10.65 10.44 17.60
C ASP A 170 9.43 10.16 16.72
N ILE A 171 8.52 11.13 16.65
CA ILE A 171 7.25 10.98 15.93
C ILE A 171 7.17 12.01 14.80
N GLU A 172 6.99 11.49 13.59
CA GLU A 172 6.73 12.26 12.38
C GLU A 172 5.29 11.98 11.92
N PHE A 173 4.50 13.04 11.78
CA PHE A 173 3.11 12.94 11.32
C PHE A 173 2.70 14.15 10.51
N GLN A 174 1.71 13.94 9.65
CA GLN A 174 1.17 14.95 8.75
C GLN A 174 -0.32 15.12 8.99
N VAL A 175 -0.75 16.37 9.17
CA VAL A 175 -2.15 16.75 9.28
C VAL A 175 -2.63 17.27 7.93
N VAL A 176 -3.66 16.61 7.38
CA VAL A 176 -4.31 17.03 6.13
C VAL A 176 -5.59 17.75 6.48
N TRP A 177 -5.74 18.97 5.99
CA TRP A 177 -6.86 19.84 6.33
C TRP A 177 -7.34 20.63 5.11
N ASN A 178 -8.59 21.09 5.17
CA ASN A 178 -9.17 22.02 4.21
C ASN A 178 -9.88 23.15 4.97
N ILE A 179 -10.21 24.22 4.26
CA ILE A 179 -10.95 25.34 4.86
C ILE A 179 -12.44 25.00 4.79
N SER A 180 -13.15 25.09 5.91
CA SER A 180 -14.60 24.96 5.97
C SER A 180 -15.28 26.32 5.87
N ASP A 181 -14.78 27.32 6.60
CA ASP A 181 -15.27 28.69 6.60
C ASP A 181 -14.12 29.69 6.34
N PRO A 182 -14.08 30.32 5.15
CA PRO A 182 -13.01 31.25 4.79
C PRO A 182 -13.03 32.55 5.60
N ALA A 183 -14.17 32.97 6.16
CA ALA A 183 -14.23 34.18 6.98
C ALA A 183 -13.54 33.95 8.31
N GLN A 184 -13.90 32.86 9.00
CA GLN A 184 -13.27 32.44 10.24
C GLN A 184 -11.77 32.22 10.08
N PHE A 185 -11.36 31.58 8.98
CA PHE A 185 -9.96 31.32 8.67
C PHE A 185 -9.11 32.60 8.52
N LEU A 186 -9.64 33.64 7.89
CA LEU A 186 -8.91 34.89 7.65
C LEU A 186 -8.87 35.83 8.86
N PHE A 187 -9.92 35.85 9.68
CA PHE A 187 -10.07 36.86 10.74
C PHE A 187 -9.75 36.36 12.15
N ASN A 188 -9.89 35.06 12.43
CA ASN A 188 -9.70 34.53 13.79
C ASN A 188 -8.27 34.00 14.03
N LEU A 189 -7.50 33.75 12.97
CA LEU A 189 -6.15 33.20 13.05
C LEU A 189 -5.16 34.18 12.41
N ALA A 190 -4.12 34.57 13.17
CA ALA A 190 -3.04 35.41 12.63
C ALA A 190 -2.11 34.64 11.69
N ASP A 191 -1.73 33.40 12.09
CA ASP A 191 -0.99 32.46 11.24
C ASP A 191 -1.65 31.07 11.34
N PRO A 192 -2.46 30.68 10.34
CA PRO A 192 -3.14 29.40 10.36
C PRO A 192 -2.17 28.20 10.32
N ALA A 193 -1.07 28.28 9.55
CA ALA A 193 -0.17 27.15 9.39
C ALA A 193 0.58 26.83 10.68
N ASP A 194 1.09 27.87 11.36
CA ASP A 194 1.77 27.71 12.64
C ASP A 194 0.80 27.38 13.77
N THR A 195 -0.42 27.91 13.74
CA THR A 195 -1.43 27.55 14.76
C THR A 195 -1.84 26.08 14.65
N ILE A 196 -2.09 25.58 13.44
CA ILE A 196 -2.40 24.15 13.22
C ILE A 196 -1.23 23.29 13.70
N ARG A 197 0.01 23.67 13.36
CA ARG A 197 1.23 22.97 13.81
C ARG A 197 1.29 22.91 15.34
N ALA A 198 1.17 24.05 16.01
CA ALA A 198 1.27 24.14 17.47
C ALA A 198 0.14 23.37 18.19
N VAL A 199 -1.10 23.48 17.69
CA VAL A 199 -2.25 22.74 18.23
C VAL A 199 -2.06 21.23 18.05
N SER A 200 -1.63 20.81 16.86
CA SER A 200 -1.40 19.39 16.55
C SER A 200 -0.25 18.81 17.35
N GLU A 201 0.85 19.54 17.50
CA GLU A 201 1.98 19.13 18.35
C GLU A 201 1.54 19.02 19.82
N SER A 202 0.78 19.98 20.34
CA SER A 202 0.30 19.96 21.72
C SER A 202 -0.67 18.81 21.98
N ALA A 203 -1.63 18.58 21.08
CA ALA A 203 -2.59 17.49 21.19
C ALA A 203 -1.88 16.14 21.12
N MET A 204 -0.93 16.00 20.19
CA MET A 204 -0.13 14.79 20.07
C MET A 204 0.72 14.54 21.32
N ARG A 205 1.35 15.58 21.87
CA ARG A 205 2.15 15.46 23.11
C ARG A 205 1.29 15.04 24.30
N ASP A 206 0.05 15.50 24.43
CA ASP A 206 -0.87 15.03 25.49
C ASP A 206 -1.26 13.56 25.31
N ILE A 207 -1.59 13.13 24.09
CA ILE A 207 -1.97 11.74 23.80
C ILE A 207 -0.79 10.79 24.08
N ILE A 208 0.40 11.16 23.64
CA ILE A 208 1.63 10.36 23.82
C ILE A 208 2.05 10.28 25.28
N ALA A 209 1.94 11.38 26.04
CA ALA A 209 2.19 11.38 27.48
C ALA A 209 1.25 10.43 28.25
N ARG A 210 0.09 10.11 27.68
CA ARG A 210 -0.90 9.15 28.19
C ARG A 210 -0.88 7.82 27.45
N SER A 211 0.16 7.51 26.71
CA SER A 211 0.26 6.25 25.96
C SER A 211 1.59 5.56 26.29
N GLU A 212 1.61 4.24 26.22
CA GLU A 212 2.84 3.44 26.35
C GLU A 212 3.52 3.32 24.99
N LEU A 213 4.85 3.15 24.96
CA LEU A 213 5.59 3.08 23.69
C LEU A 213 5.17 1.88 22.81
N SER A 214 5.08 0.69 23.41
CA SER A 214 4.94 -0.57 22.64
C SER A 214 3.67 -0.63 21.76
N PRO A 215 2.48 -0.21 22.23
CA PRO A 215 1.28 -0.17 21.40
C PRO A 215 1.34 0.86 20.26
N ILE A 216 2.00 2.02 20.49
CA ILE A 216 2.20 3.08 19.48
C ILE A 216 3.00 2.53 18.29
N LEU A 217 4.03 1.73 18.55
CA LEU A 217 4.89 1.18 17.50
C LEU A 217 4.15 0.23 16.56
N ASN A 218 3.21 -0.57 17.09
CA ASN A 218 2.71 -1.77 16.42
C ASN A 218 1.23 -1.73 16.00
N ARG A 219 0.32 -1.33 16.90
CA ARG A 219 -1.12 -1.63 16.75
C ARG A 219 -2.02 -0.40 16.86
N ASP A 220 -1.66 0.54 17.72
CA ASP A 220 -2.59 1.57 18.15
C ASP A 220 -2.46 2.87 17.32
N ARG A 221 -1.64 2.89 16.26
CA ARG A 221 -1.48 4.05 15.38
C ARG A 221 -2.81 4.57 14.82
N GLY A 222 -3.72 3.67 14.45
CA GLY A 222 -5.04 4.05 13.96
C GLY A 222 -5.92 4.71 15.01
N ILE A 223 -5.87 4.24 16.25
CA ILE A 223 -6.64 4.78 17.38
C ILE A 223 -6.08 6.15 17.78
N ILE A 224 -4.75 6.26 17.86
CA ILE A 224 -4.07 7.53 18.14
C ILE A 224 -4.37 8.55 17.05
N ALA A 225 -4.41 8.14 15.78
CA ALA A 225 -4.78 9.04 14.68
C ALA A 225 -6.23 9.53 14.79
N SER A 226 -7.18 8.68 15.18
CA SER A 226 -8.57 9.12 15.40
C SER A 226 -8.70 10.05 16.60
N ASP A 227 -7.98 9.77 17.68
CA ASP A 227 -7.99 10.59 18.89
C ASP A 227 -7.34 11.95 18.62
N LEU A 228 -6.23 11.97 17.88
CA LEU A 228 -5.55 13.20 17.46
C LEU A 228 -6.43 14.03 16.53
N LEU A 229 -7.08 13.42 15.55
CA LEU A 229 -8.02 14.11 14.66
C LEU A 229 -9.13 14.79 15.47
N ALA A 230 -9.74 14.07 16.41
CA ALA A 230 -10.80 14.60 17.25
C ALA A 230 -10.30 15.74 18.17
N ALA A 231 -9.11 15.58 18.77
CA ALA A 231 -8.52 16.57 19.65
C ALA A 231 -8.13 17.86 18.92
N VAL A 232 -7.51 17.75 17.74
CA VAL A 232 -7.14 18.90 16.90
C VAL A 232 -8.40 19.61 16.40
N GLN A 233 -9.40 18.87 15.88
CA GLN A 233 -10.65 19.49 15.43
C GLN A 233 -11.36 20.24 16.57
N THR A 234 -11.50 19.61 17.75
CA THR A 234 -12.13 20.24 18.92
C THR A 234 -11.40 21.53 19.34
N THR A 235 -10.06 21.52 19.29
CA THR A 235 -9.26 22.69 19.66
C THR A 235 -9.38 23.81 18.61
N LEU A 236 -9.31 23.47 17.31
CA LEU A 236 -9.49 24.44 16.22
C LEU A 236 -10.91 25.02 16.17
N ASP A 237 -11.92 24.22 16.50
CA ASP A 237 -13.31 24.67 16.63
C ASP A 237 -13.46 25.67 17.78
N SER A 238 -12.74 25.46 18.89
CA SER A 238 -12.75 26.40 20.03
C SER A 238 -12.17 27.78 19.66
N TYR A 239 -11.22 27.81 18.72
CA TYR A 239 -10.65 29.04 18.16
C TYR A 239 -11.49 29.62 17.01
N GLN A 240 -12.58 28.95 16.62
CA GLN A 240 -13.39 29.32 15.47
C GLN A 240 -12.49 29.49 14.24
N ALA A 241 -11.63 28.51 14.01
CA ALA A 241 -10.59 28.56 12.99
C ALA A 241 -11.12 28.45 11.55
N GLY A 242 -12.36 27.98 11.35
CA GLY A 242 -12.90 27.71 10.02
C GLY A 242 -12.12 26.63 9.25
N ILE A 243 -11.46 25.72 9.96
CA ILE A 243 -10.65 24.62 9.40
C ILE A 243 -11.34 23.29 9.68
N ASN A 244 -11.34 22.41 8.68
CA ASN A 244 -11.77 21.02 8.83
C ASN A 244 -10.58 20.08 8.60
N VAL A 245 -10.27 19.27 9.60
CA VAL A 245 -9.21 18.26 9.55
C VAL A 245 -9.77 17.02 8.87
N VAL A 246 -9.18 16.66 7.72
CA VAL A 246 -9.63 15.53 6.91
C VAL A 246 -9.07 14.22 7.46
N ARG A 247 -7.76 14.20 7.75
CA ARG A 247 -7.04 13.01 8.23
C ARG A 247 -5.71 13.38 8.84
N VAL A 248 -5.18 12.48 9.66
CA VAL A 248 -3.80 12.52 10.16
C VAL A 248 -3.08 11.28 9.65
N ASN A 249 -1.96 11.49 8.98
CA ASN A 249 -1.08 10.42 8.52
C ASN A 249 0.10 10.30 9.48
N PHE A 250 0.41 9.07 9.90
CA PHE A 250 1.59 8.76 10.71
C PHE A 250 2.70 8.26 9.80
N ASP A 251 3.79 9.02 9.70
CA ASP A 251 4.92 8.67 8.84
C ASP A 251 5.93 7.80 9.61
N LYS A 252 6.25 8.20 10.85
CA LYS A 252 7.26 7.53 11.67
C LYS A 252 6.96 7.65 13.16
N ALA A 253 7.29 6.62 13.91
CA ALA A 253 7.24 6.62 15.37
C ALA A 253 8.30 5.62 15.83
N ASP A 254 9.54 6.06 16.00
CA ASP A 254 10.67 5.21 16.35
C ASP A 254 11.39 5.75 17.59
N PRO A 255 12.05 4.89 18.40
CA PRO A 255 12.97 5.36 19.44
C PRO A 255 14.14 6.17 18.84
N PRO A 256 14.78 7.06 19.63
CA PRO A 256 15.98 7.78 19.21
C PRO A 256 17.08 6.85 18.70
N GLN A 257 17.85 7.32 17.71
CA GLN A 257 18.88 6.51 17.06
C GLN A 257 19.96 6.05 18.04
N GLU A 258 20.19 6.78 19.14
CA GLU A 258 21.20 6.40 20.13
C GLU A 258 20.86 5.11 20.89
N VAL A 259 19.57 4.75 20.99
CA VAL A 259 19.09 3.62 21.81
C VAL A 259 18.39 2.52 21.02
N ILE A 260 18.12 2.75 19.73
CA ILE A 260 17.32 1.84 18.90
C ILE A 260 17.87 0.41 18.85
N ASP A 261 19.20 0.24 18.85
CA ASP A 261 19.84 -1.07 18.78
C ASP A 261 19.62 -1.89 20.07
N SER A 262 19.73 -1.25 21.23
CA SER A 262 19.43 -1.90 22.52
C SER A 262 17.94 -2.27 22.63
N PHE A 263 17.04 -1.43 22.11
CA PHE A 263 15.61 -1.77 22.06
C PHE A 263 15.32 -2.95 21.13
N ARG A 264 15.99 -3.02 19.98
CA ARG A 264 15.87 -4.16 19.06
C ARG A 264 16.41 -5.44 19.69
N GLU A 265 17.49 -5.37 20.46
CA GLU A 265 18.04 -6.51 21.18
C GLU A 265 17.05 -7.04 22.24
N VAL A 266 16.44 -6.16 23.05
CA VAL A 266 15.43 -6.56 24.04
C VAL A 266 14.21 -7.20 23.36
N GLN A 267 13.75 -6.63 22.24
CA GLN A 267 12.63 -7.21 21.48
C GLN A 267 12.99 -8.56 20.88
N ALA A 268 14.19 -8.71 20.32
CA ALA A 268 14.68 -9.98 19.80
C ALA A 268 14.76 -11.04 20.92
N ALA A 269 15.25 -10.66 22.11
CA ALA A 269 15.29 -11.55 23.27
C ALA A 269 13.90 -11.95 23.77
N GLN A 270 12.93 -11.03 23.77
CA GLN A 270 11.53 -11.33 24.12
C GLN A 270 10.88 -12.28 23.11
N GLN A 271 11.07 -12.03 21.80
CA GLN A 271 10.59 -12.92 20.74
C GLN A 271 11.22 -14.31 20.84
N GLU A 272 12.51 -14.38 21.16
CA GLU A 272 13.23 -15.63 21.37
C GLU A 272 12.70 -16.39 22.58
N ARG A 273 12.47 -15.71 23.71
CA ARG A 273 11.83 -16.31 24.89
C ARG A 273 10.46 -16.88 24.53
N ASP A 274 9.61 -16.09 23.86
CA ASP A 274 8.25 -16.52 23.51
C ASP A 274 8.27 -17.68 22.50
N ARG A 275 9.28 -17.72 21.60
CA ARG A 275 9.52 -18.84 20.69
C ARG A 275 9.88 -20.10 21.47
N LEU A 276 10.86 -20.01 22.39
CA LEU A 276 11.31 -21.14 23.21
C LEU A 276 10.18 -21.67 24.09
N GLU A 277 9.35 -20.79 24.66
CA GLU A 277 8.17 -21.19 25.44
C GLU A 277 7.17 -21.96 24.57
N LYS A 278 6.83 -21.44 23.38
CA LYS A 278 5.95 -22.14 22.44
C LYS A 278 6.52 -23.48 21.95
N GLU A 279 7.83 -23.56 21.74
CA GLU A 279 8.52 -24.81 21.38
C GLU A 279 8.47 -25.83 22.52
N ALA A 280 8.67 -25.37 23.76
CA ALA A 280 8.56 -26.22 24.95
C ALA A 280 7.13 -26.73 25.14
N ASP A 281 6.13 -25.87 24.99
CA ASP A 281 4.72 -26.26 25.03
C ASP A 281 4.36 -27.25 23.92
N ALA A 282 4.83 -27.00 22.70
CA ALA A 282 4.63 -27.91 21.58
C ALA A 282 5.28 -29.28 21.84
N TYR A 283 6.48 -29.30 22.43
CA TYR A 283 7.16 -30.54 22.81
C TYR A 283 6.39 -31.30 23.90
N ALA A 284 5.98 -30.62 24.98
CA ALA A 284 5.22 -31.21 26.07
C ALA A 284 3.88 -31.81 25.58
N ASN A 285 3.17 -31.06 24.72
CA ASN A 285 1.94 -31.53 24.10
C ASN A 285 2.19 -32.74 23.19
N ARG A 286 3.26 -32.74 22.39
CA ARG A 286 3.64 -33.86 21.51
C ARG A 286 3.95 -35.12 22.31
N VAL A 287 4.78 -35.02 23.35
CA VAL A 287 5.15 -36.16 24.20
C VAL A 287 3.93 -36.73 24.90
N THR A 288 3.07 -35.88 25.46
CA THR A 288 1.84 -36.31 26.12
C THR A 288 0.87 -37.00 25.15
N ALA A 289 0.71 -36.46 23.95
CA ALA A 289 -0.13 -37.06 22.91
C ALA A 289 0.44 -38.40 22.43
N ALA A 290 1.76 -38.50 22.24
CA ALA A 290 2.43 -39.74 21.86
C ALA A 290 2.26 -40.83 22.93
N ALA A 291 2.47 -40.49 24.20
CA ALA A 291 2.29 -41.42 25.32
C ALA A 291 0.84 -41.92 25.43
N ARG A 292 -0.15 -41.04 25.25
CA ARG A 292 -1.58 -41.42 25.19
C ARG A 292 -1.88 -42.34 24.00
N GLY A 293 -1.33 -42.03 22.82
CA GLY A 293 -1.48 -42.86 21.63
C GLY A 293 -0.86 -44.25 21.79
N GLU A 294 0.32 -44.34 22.42
CA GLU A 294 0.97 -45.61 22.71
C GLU A 294 0.20 -46.44 23.75
N ALA A 295 -0.29 -45.81 24.81
CA ALA A 295 -1.13 -46.47 25.80
C ALA A 295 -2.42 -47.01 25.16
N ALA A 296 -3.12 -46.21 24.34
CA ALA A 296 -4.31 -46.65 23.62
C ALA A 296 -3.99 -47.82 22.68
N ARG A 297 -2.92 -47.70 21.89
CA ARG A 297 -2.46 -48.77 20.99
C ARG A 297 -2.18 -50.08 21.73
N LEU A 298 -1.52 -50.01 22.90
CA LEU A 298 -1.23 -51.20 23.70
C LEU A 298 -2.50 -51.85 24.24
N THR A 299 -3.46 -51.06 24.71
CA THR A 299 -4.77 -51.57 25.15
C THR A 299 -5.51 -52.25 24.02
N GLU A 300 -5.60 -51.61 22.84
CA GLU A 300 -6.25 -52.17 21.65
C GLU A 300 -5.57 -53.47 21.18
N GLN A 301 -4.23 -53.54 21.23
CA GLN A 301 -3.49 -54.78 20.93
C GLN A 301 -3.78 -55.89 21.95
N ALA A 302 -3.87 -55.56 23.23
CA ALA A 302 -4.20 -56.51 24.28
C ALA A 302 -5.65 -57.03 24.16
N GLU A 303 -6.59 -56.15 23.82
CA GLU A 303 -7.99 -56.51 23.54
C GLU A 303 -8.09 -57.37 22.28
N GLY A 304 -7.36 -57.02 21.21
CA GLY A 304 -7.26 -57.82 19.99
C GLY A 304 -6.70 -59.21 20.25
N TYR A 305 -5.60 -59.31 21.00
CA TYR A 305 -5.00 -60.60 21.38
C TYR A 305 -5.95 -61.43 22.25
N ARG A 306 -6.62 -60.81 23.22
CA ARG A 306 -7.63 -61.48 24.04
C ARG A 306 -8.75 -62.04 23.16
N ALA A 307 -9.29 -61.23 22.25
CA ALA A 307 -10.34 -61.64 21.34
C ALA A 307 -9.88 -62.79 20.43
N GLU A 308 -8.66 -62.71 19.89
CA GLU A 308 -8.06 -63.79 19.09
C GLU A 308 -7.97 -65.10 19.88
N VAL A 309 -7.43 -65.07 21.11
CA VAL A 309 -7.30 -66.27 21.95
C VAL A 309 -8.67 -66.87 22.29
N VAL A 310 -9.65 -66.05 22.65
CA VAL A 310 -11.01 -66.51 22.96
C VAL A 310 -11.68 -67.12 21.71
N ASN A 311 -11.63 -66.42 20.58
CA ASN A 311 -12.23 -66.89 19.33
C ASN A 311 -11.57 -68.17 18.83
N ASN A 312 -10.25 -68.31 18.96
CA ASN A 312 -9.54 -69.54 18.62
C ASN A 312 -9.99 -70.69 19.54
N ALA A 313 -10.05 -70.47 20.86
CA ALA A 313 -10.50 -71.49 21.81
C ALA A 313 -11.96 -71.92 21.55
N GLU A 314 -12.86 -70.97 21.29
CA GLU A 314 -14.26 -71.24 20.93
C GLU A 314 -14.37 -71.97 19.59
N GLY A 315 -13.58 -71.57 18.59
CA GLY A 315 -13.51 -72.24 17.29
C GLY A 315 -13.00 -73.68 17.40
N GLU A 316 -11.97 -73.93 18.22
CA GLU A 316 -11.47 -75.27 18.49
C GLU A 316 -12.46 -76.13 19.28
N ALA A 317 -13.14 -75.56 20.28
CA ALA A 317 -14.18 -76.24 21.03
C ALA A 317 -15.38 -76.59 20.15
N SER A 318 -15.81 -75.66 19.30
CA SER A 318 -16.87 -75.88 18.31
C SER A 318 -16.48 -77.00 17.33
N ARG A 319 -15.27 -76.94 16.78
CA ARG A 319 -14.71 -78.00 15.92
C ARG A 319 -14.70 -79.36 16.63
N PHE A 320 -14.25 -79.40 17.89
CA PHE A 320 -14.24 -80.62 18.69
C PHE A 320 -15.65 -81.19 18.89
N ASN A 321 -16.61 -80.34 19.27
CA ASN A 321 -18.00 -80.75 19.46
C ASN A 321 -18.61 -81.32 18.17
N SER A 322 -18.40 -80.67 17.02
CA SER A 322 -18.87 -81.18 15.72
C SER A 322 -18.27 -82.57 15.40
N VAL A 323 -16.98 -82.77 15.64
CA VAL A 323 -16.34 -84.09 15.44
C VAL A 323 -16.86 -85.13 16.42
N TYR A 324 -17.09 -84.75 17.68
CA TYR A 324 -17.63 -85.63 18.71
C TYR A 324 -19.05 -86.11 18.39
N GLU A 325 -19.93 -85.21 17.93
CA GLU A 325 -21.28 -85.55 17.51
C GLU A 325 -21.31 -86.59 16.36
N GLU A 326 -20.43 -86.44 15.37
CA GLU A 326 -20.29 -87.42 14.28
C GLU A 326 -19.66 -88.74 14.75
N TYR A 327 -18.69 -88.66 15.65
CA TYR A 327 -18.07 -89.84 16.27
C TYR A 327 -19.08 -90.69 17.05
N VAL A 328 -20.03 -90.06 17.77
CA VAL A 328 -21.11 -90.77 18.48
C VAL A 328 -22.04 -91.51 17.52
N LYS A 329 -22.29 -90.97 16.32
CA LYS A 329 -23.12 -91.63 15.31
C LYS A 329 -22.42 -92.83 14.66
N ALA A 330 -21.12 -92.73 14.39
CA ALA A 330 -20.36 -93.77 13.69
C ALA A 330 -18.87 -93.82 14.14
N PRO A 331 -18.54 -94.60 15.18
CA PRO A 331 -17.22 -94.51 15.83
C PRO A 331 -16.06 -95.10 14.99
N ASP A 332 -16.26 -96.22 14.30
CA ASP A 332 -15.19 -96.93 13.58
C ASP A 332 -14.72 -96.18 12.33
N VAL A 333 -15.65 -95.63 11.55
CA VAL A 333 -15.34 -94.86 10.33
C VAL A 333 -14.67 -93.53 10.66
N THR A 334 -15.09 -92.88 11.75
CA THR A 334 -14.57 -91.58 12.15
C THR A 334 -13.13 -91.69 12.67
N ARG A 335 -12.82 -92.72 13.48
CA ARG A 335 -11.44 -93.01 13.91
C ARG A 335 -10.51 -93.32 12.75
N ARG A 336 -10.96 -94.16 11.81
CA ARG A 336 -10.14 -94.54 10.66
C ARG A 336 -9.90 -93.34 9.73
N ARG A 337 -10.90 -92.49 9.51
CA ARG A 337 -10.74 -91.22 8.77
C ARG A 337 -9.73 -90.29 9.45
N MET A 338 -9.90 -90.01 10.75
CA MET A 338 -8.97 -89.14 11.49
C MET A 338 -7.53 -89.67 11.44
N TYR A 339 -7.34 -90.98 11.57
CA TYR A 339 -6.01 -91.59 11.44
C TYR A 339 -5.41 -91.37 10.05
N LEU A 340 -6.18 -91.62 8.98
CA LEU A 340 -5.70 -91.44 7.62
C LEU A 340 -5.44 -89.97 7.29
N GLU A 341 -6.27 -89.03 7.72
CA GLU A 341 -6.07 -87.58 7.53
C GLU A 341 -4.86 -87.06 8.30
N THR A 342 -4.67 -87.51 9.55
CA THR A 342 -3.48 -87.16 10.34
C THR A 342 -2.22 -87.72 9.69
N MET A 343 -2.29 -88.97 9.25
CA MET A 343 -1.19 -89.64 8.56
C MET A 343 -0.93 -88.97 7.19
N GLU A 344 -1.95 -88.53 6.47
CA GLU A 344 -1.80 -87.76 5.23
C GLU A 344 -1.12 -86.41 5.50
N LYS A 345 -1.53 -85.67 6.53
CA LYS A 345 -0.94 -84.37 6.87
C LYS A 345 0.52 -84.49 7.32
N VAL A 346 0.83 -85.49 8.14
CA VAL A 346 2.18 -85.77 8.64
C VAL A 346 3.04 -86.35 7.52
N LEU A 347 2.59 -87.39 6.82
CA LEU A 347 3.34 -88.00 5.73
C LEU A 347 3.45 -87.05 4.51
N GLY A 348 2.46 -86.20 4.25
CA GLY A 348 2.42 -85.31 3.08
C GLY A 348 3.43 -84.17 3.13
N SER A 349 3.85 -83.76 4.32
CA SER A 349 4.85 -82.72 4.54
C SER A 349 6.30 -83.24 4.59
N MET A 350 6.50 -84.56 4.42
CA MET A 350 7.84 -85.15 4.37
C MET A 350 8.16 -85.71 2.98
N ASP A 351 9.41 -85.50 2.58
CA ASP A 351 9.96 -85.99 1.32
C ASP A 351 10.05 -87.51 1.37
N LYS A 352 9.13 -88.17 0.65
CA LYS A 352 9.01 -89.63 0.64
C LYS A 352 9.77 -90.22 -0.54
N VAL A 353 10.69 -91.14 -0.26
CA VAL A 353 11.33 -92.00 -1.26
C VAL A 353 10.67 -93.38 -1.19
N ILE A 354 9.87 -93.71 -2.20
CA ILE A 354 9.18 -95.00 -2.29
C ILE A 354 10.04 -95.94 -3.14
N LEU A 355 10.52 -97.01 -2.53
CA LEU A 355 11.27 -98.07 -3.21
C LEU A 355 10.29 -99.14 -3.68
N ASP A 356 9.99 -99.14 -4.97
CA ASP A 356 9.14 -100.15 -5.61
C ASP A 356 9.98 -101.39 -5.96
N GLY A 357 9.56 -102.58 -5.49
CA GLY A 357 10.13 -103.87 -5.93
C GLY A 357 10.92 -104.71 -4.90
N VAL A 358 10.88 -104.43 -3.60
CA VAL A 358 11.53 -105.34 -2.61
C VAL A 358 10.54 -106.41 -2.13
N GLN A 359 10.38 -107.47 -2.92
CA GLN A 359 9.63 -108.67 -2.54
C GLN A 359 10.58 -109.87 -2.51
N GLY A 360 10.83 -110.41 -1.31
CA GLY A 360 11.55 -111.68 -1.09
C GLY A 360 12.95 -111.57 -0.49
N GLU A 361 13.24 -112.45 0.46
CA GLU A 361 14.57 -112.68 1.04
C GLU A 361 15.62 -112.96 -0.06
N GLY A 362 16.50 -111.99 -0.31
CA GLY A 362 17.76 -112.19 -1.02
C GLY A 362 17.85 -111.55 -2.39
N GLY A 363 18.52 -110.40 -2.48
CA GLY A 363 19.30 -110.07 -3.68
C GLY A 363 19.33 -108.61 -4.14
N SER A 364 20.55 -108.06 -4.07
CA SER A 364 21.12 -106.98 -4.89
C SER A 364 20.90 -105.52 -4.45
N GLY A 365 22.03 -104.89 -4.10
CA GLY A 365 22.12 -103.56 -3.52
C GLY A 365 21.67 -102.46 -4.46
N VAL A 366 20.71 -101.67 -3.98
CA VAL A 366 20.44 -100.34 -4.51
C VAL A 366 21.36 -99.37 -3.77
N VAL A 367 22.35 -98.83 -4.46
CA VAL A 367 23.26 -97.81 -3.89
C VAL A 367 22.46 -96.51 -3.78
N PRO A 368 22.29 -95.91 -2.58
CA PRO A 368 21.61 -94.63 -2.45
C PRO A 368 22.38 -93.57 -3.21
N TYR A 369 21.86 -93.12 -4.35
CA TYR A 369 22.39 -91.94 -5.02
C TYR A 369 21.96 -90.73 -4.19
N LEU A 370 22.93 -90.13 -3.50
CA LEU A 370 22.77 -88.85 -2.81
C LEU A 370 23.13 -87.75 -3.81
N PRO A 371 22.16 -87.08 -4.46
CA PRO A 371 22.46 -85.95 -5.34
C PRO A 371 22.95 -84.77 -4.48
N LEU A 372 24.26 -84.67 -4.28
CA LEU A 372 24.90 -83.52 -3.62
C LEU A 372 24.69 -82.20 -4.38
N ASN A 373 24.21 -82.27 -5.62
CA ASN A 373 23.97 -81.13 -6.50
C ASN A 373 22.67 -80.37 -6.14
N GLU A 374 21.73 -81.01 -5.43
CA GLU A 374 20.41 -80.42 -5.15
C GLU A 374 20.30 -79.81 -3.74
N LEU A 375 21.13 -80.25 -2.79
CA LEU A 375 21.23 -79.63 -1.46
C LEU A 375 21.71 -78.16 -1.51
N GLY A 376 22.45 -77.78 -2.56
CA GLY A 376 22.88 -76.39 -2.78
C GLY A 376 21.87 -75.51 -3.51
N ARG A 377 20.83 -76.08 -4.15
CA ARG A 377 19.88 -75.29 -4.97
C ARG A 377 18.83 -74.60 -4.10
N ASN A 378 18.45 -75.19 -2.97
CA ASN A 378 17.42 -74.63 -2.09
C ASN A 378 17.91 -73.52 -1.14
N THR A 379 19.23 -73.32 -1.01
CA THR A 379 19.80 -72.20 -0.24
C THR A 379 20.03 -70.93 -1.08
N GLY A 380 19.97 -71.03 -2.41
CA GLY A 380 20.09 -69.88 -3.32
C GLY A 380 18.79 -69.09 -3.55
N GLY A 381 17.63 -69.72 -3.37
CA GLY A 381 16.31 -69.10 -3.61
C GLY A 381 15.83 -68.15 -2.51
N ALA A 382 16.38 -68.24 -1.30
CA ALA A 382 15.95 -67.43 -0.15
C ALA A 382 16.71 -66.10 0.02
N ARG A 383 17.67 -65.77 -0.86
CA ARG A 383 18.44 -64.50 -0.83
C ARG A 383 18.17 -63.54 -2.00
N ALA A 384 17.26 -63.89 -2.92
CA ALA A 384 16.99 -63.09 -4.12
C ALA A 384 15.68 -62.26 -4.06
N GLY A 385 15.18 -61.94 -2.86
CA GLY A 385 13.89 -61.23 -2.68
C GLY A 385 13.92 -59.92 -1.89
N SER A 386 15.08 -59.43 -1.41
CA SER A 386 15.12 -58.23 -0.55
C SER A 386 16.07 -57.12 -1.03
N THR A 387 16.14 -56.88 -2.34
CA THR A 387 16.83 -55.70 -2.88
C THR A 387 16.17 -55.24 -4.17
N ALA A 388 15.16 -54.38 -4.04
CA ALA A 388 14.83 -53.29 -4.98
C ALA A 388 13.50 -52.62 -4.59
N THR A 389 13.53 -51.61 -3.72
CA THR A 389 12.83 -50.32 -3.96
C THR A 389 13.52 -49.28 -3.08
N GLY A 390 14.30 -48.41 -3.73
CA GLY A 390 14.98 -47.29 -3.09
C GLY A 390 14.07 -46.10 -2.86
N GLU A 391 14.49 -45.30 -1.88
CA GLU A 391 14.56 -43.84 -1.90
C GLU A 391 13.71 -43.09 -2.93
N ALA A 392 12.75 -42.32 -2.41
CA ALA A 392 12.44 -40.99 -2.90
C ALA A 392 12.21 -40.09 -1.68
N ASN A 393 13.16 -39.19 -1.43
CA ASN A 393 12.99 -37.98 -0.65
C ASN A 393 13.36 -36.81 -1.56
#